data_AF-A0A952FE07-F1
#
_entry.id   AF-A0A952FE07-F1
#
_cell.length_a   1.000
_cell.length_b   1.000
_cell.length_c   1.000
_cell.angle_alpha   90.00
_cell.angle_beta   90.00
_cell.angle_gamma   90.00
#
_symmetry.space_group_name_H-M   'P 1'
#
loop_
_entity.id
_entity.type
_entity.pdbx_description
1 polymer ?
#
loop_
_entity_poly.entity_id
_entity_poly.type
_entity_poly.pdbx_seq_one_letter_code
_entity_poly.pdbx_strand_id
1 'polypeptide(L)'
;MAKIDAHFHCWQLARGDYGWLTPALAPIYRDVAVADWQAQSAPHGVTGGVLVQAAPTEAETQFLLAQADQNPAVLGVVGWVDMLAADAPARIEKLAGHPRLKGLRPMLQDIADAEWILQPAVAPALRAMADCGLVFDALVKSAHLPHILTLAGRH
;
A
#
# COMPACT_ATOMS: atom_id res chain seq x y z
N MET A 1 1.56 25.94 -4.49
CA MET A 1 1.56 24.78 -3.57
C MET A 1 1.64 23.52 -4.43
N ALA A 2 2.44 22.51 -4.06
CA ALA A 2 2.50 21.27 -4.82
C ALA A 2 1.14 20.55 -4.77
N LYS A 3 0.61 20.10 -5.90
CA LYS A 3 -0.63 19.33 -5.96
C LYS A 3 -0.27 17.86 -6.06
N ILE A 4 -0.67 17.07 -5.06
CA ILE A 4 -0.29 15.66 -4.94
C ILE A 4 -1.49 14.77 -5.19
N ASP A 5 -1.30 13.76 -6.03
CA ASP A 5 -2.23 12.63 -6.11
C ASP A 5 -1.89 11.64 -4.98
N ALA A 6 -2.70 11.63 -3.94
CA ALA A 6 -2.42 10.85 -2.74
C ALA A 6 -2.62 9.34 -2.93
N HIS A 7 -3.14 8.88 -4.08
CA HIS A 7 -3.41 7.47 -4.30
C HIS A 7 -3.45 7.13 -5.78
N PHE A 8 -2.40 6.51 -6.28
CA PHE A 8 -2.42 5.84 -7.58
C PHE A 8 -1.72 4.47 -7.52
N HIS A 9 -1.90 3.69 -8.58
CA HIS A 9 -1.38 2.33 -8.71
C HIS A 9 -0.57 2.20 -10.00
N CYS A 10 0.40 1.29 -9.98
CA CYS A 10 1.05 0.76 -11.18
C CYS A 10 1.19 -0.76 -11.00
N TRP A 11 1.20 -1.50 -12.10
CA TRP A 11 1.32 -2.95 -12.05
C TRP A 11 1.87 -3.52 -13.35
N GLN A 12 2.41 -4.73 -13.27
CA GLN A 12 2.91 -5.51 -14.39
C GLN A 12 2.27 -6.90 -14.38
N LEU A 13 1.51 -7.25 -15.43
CA LEU A 13 0.79 -8.53 -15.51
C LEU A 13 1.71 -9.74 -15.28
N ALA A 14 2.96 -9.64 -15.71
CA ALA A 14 3.98 -10.68 -15.56
C ALA A 14 4.29 -11.04 -14.09
N ARG A 15 3.96 -10.18 -13.12
CA ARG A 15 4.14 -10.49 -11.69
C ARG A 15 3.22 -11.60 -11.20
N GLY A 16 2.04 -11.75 -11.83
CA GLY A 16 1.12 -12.85 -11.59
C GLY A 16 0.49 -12.90 -10.19
N ASP A 17 0.71 -11.91 -9.33
CA ASP A 17 0.21 -11.86 -7.95
C ASP A 17 -1.02 -10.94 -7.77
N TYR A 18 -1.58 -10.43 -8.86
CA TYR A 18 -2.79 -9.61 -8.88
C TYR A 18 -4.07 -10.45 -9.01
N GLY A 19 -4.46 -11.14 -7.93
CA GLY A 19 -5.62 -12.04 -7.94
C GLY A 19 -6.96 -11.40 -8.31
N TRP A 20 -7.09 -10.08 -8.16
CA TRP A 20 -8.29 -9.31 -8.55
C TRP A 20 -8.31 -8.94 -10.05
N LEU A 21 -7.16 -8.97 -10.73
CA LEU A 21 -7.01 -8.50 -12.10
C LEU A 21 -7.21 -9.67 -13.08
N THR A 22 -8.38 -9.70 -13.73
CA THR A 22 -8.75 -10.76 -14.69
C THR A 22 -9.05 -10.16 -16.07
N PRO A 23 -9.02 -10.97 -17.15
CA PRO A 23 -9.38 -10.50 -18.49
C PRO A 23 -10.77 -9.86 -18.60
N ALA A 24 -11.67 -10.14 -17.66
CA ALA A 24 -12.99 -9.50 -17.59
C ALA A 24 -12.90 -7.98 -17.31
N LEU A 25 -11.80 -7.50 -16.73
CA LEU A 25 -11.50 -6.09 -16.49
C LEU A 25 -10.73 -5.48 -17.68
N ALA A 26 -11.20 -5.73 -18.91
CA ALA A 26 -10.47 -5.48 -20.15
C ALA A 26 -9.77 -4.10 -20.26
N PRO A 27 -10.36 -2.96 -19.84
CA PRO A 27 -9.70 -1.64 -19.95
C PRO A 27 -8.40 -1.52 -19.13
N ILE A 28 -8.30 -2.29 -18.04
CA ILE A 28 -7.17 -2.26 -17.11
C ILE A 28 -6.37 -3.58 -17.09
N TYR A 29 -6.79 -4.59 -17.86
CA TYR A 29 -6.07 -5.84 -18.04
C TYR A 29 -4.88 -5.70 -19.00
N ARG A 30 -3.91 -4.89 -18.57
CA ARG A 30 -2.64 -4.58 -19.25
C ARG A 30 -1.64 -4.11 -18.19
N ASP A 31 -0.39 -3.93 -18.57
CA ASP A 31 0.56 -3.21 -17.73
C ASP A 31 0.13 -1.74 -17.60
N VAL A 32 0.27 -1.19 -16.39
CA VAL A 32 0.06 0.23 -16.10
C VAL A 32 1.32 0.77 -15.45
N ALA A 33 1.99 1.70 -16.13
CA ALA A 33 3.26 2.28 -15.70
C ALA A 33 3.07 3.62 -14.98
N VAL A 34 4.08 4.04 -14.20
CA VAL A 34 4.10 5.40 -13.60
C VAL A 34 4.00 6.49 -14.69
N ALA A 35 4.58 6.26 -15.87
CA ALA A 35 4.47 7.17 -17.01
C ALA A 35 3.03 7.33 -17.52
N ASP A 36 2.19 6.27 -17.46
CA ASP A 36 0.77 6.36 -17.82
C ASP A 36 0.04 7.31 -16.86
N TRP A 37 0.31 7.18 -15.56
CA TRP A 37 -0.22 8.08 -14.54
C TRP A 37 0.25 9.53 -14.75
N GLN A 38 1.55 9.75 -15.00
CA GLN A 38 2.10 11.09 -15.24
C GLN A 38 1.45 11.78 -16.45
N ALA A 39 1.25 11.04 -17.55
CA ALA A 39 0.61 11.57 -18.76
C ALA A 39 -0.83 12.04 -18.48
N GLN A 40 -1.55 11.37 -17.59
CA GLN A 40 -2.90 11.73 -17.20
C GLN A 40 -2.94 12.82 -16.13
N SER A 41 -2.00 12.82 -15.18
CA SER A 41 -2.06 13.69 -14.00
C SER A 41 -1.47 15.09 -14.26
N ALA A 42 -0.45 15.19 -15.13
CA ALA A 42 0.24 16.45 -15.42
C ALA A 42 -0.67 17.56 -15.99
N PRO A 43 -1.62 17.30 -16.92
CA PRO A 43 -2.57 18.31 -17.40
C PRO A 43 -3.45 18.91 -16.29
N HIS A 44 -3.63 18.20 -15.18
CA HIS A 44 -4.38 18.67 -14.02
C HIS A 44 -3.51 19.38 -12.98
N GLY A 45 -2.25 19.65 -13.30
CA GLY A 45 -1.28 20.31 -12.43
C GLY A 45 -0.79 19.46 -11.26
N VAL A 46 -0.99 18.14 -11.31
CA VAL A 46 -0.43 17.21 -10.32
C VAL A 46 1.08 17.11 -10.52
N THR A 47 1.84 17.38 -9.47
CA THR A 47 3.31 17.45 -9.52
C THR A 47 4.00 16.26 -8.86
N GLY A 48 3.22 15.39 -8.20
CA GLY A 48 3.73 14.19 -7.57
C GLY A 48 2.60 13.31 -7.04
N GLY A 49 2.91 12.08 -6.64
CA GLY A 49 1.91 11.17 -6.14
C GLY A 49 2.42 10.12 -5.17
N VAL A 50 1.49 9.45 -4.49
CA VAL A 50 1.77 8.31 -3.62
C VAL A 50 1.33 7.03 -4.31
N LEU A 51 2.29 6.14 -4.52
CA LEU A 51 2.10 4.85 -5.18
C LEU A 51 1.70 3.79 -4.16
N VAL A 52 0.52 3.21 -4.32
CA VAL A 52 -0.09 2.30 -3.34
C VAL A 52 -0.08 0.87 -3.86
N GLN A 53 0.23 -0.11 -3.01
CA GLN A 53 0.26 -1.55 -3.35
C GLN A 53 -1.00 -2.02 -4.08
N ALA A 54 -0.85 -2.89 -5.08
CA ALA A 54 -1.97 -3.52 -5.77
C ALA A 54 -2.04 -5.04 -5.53
N ALA A 55 -1.05 -5.67 -4.89
CA ALA A 55 -1.05 -7.08 -4.50
C ALA A 55 -0.61 -7.28 -3.03
N PRO A 56 -1.15 -8.29 -2.32
CA PRO A 56 -0.82 -8.55 -0.92
C PRO A 56 0.48 -9.35 -0.79
N THR A 57 1.58 -8.82 -1.32
CA THR A 57 2.90 -9.46 -1.26
C THR A 57 3.99 -8.46 -0.91
N GLU A 58 5.00 -8.88 -0.15
CA GLU A 58 6.19 -8.03 0.07
C GLU A 58 6.96 -7.78 -1.23
N ALA A 59 6.87 -8.70 -2.20
CA ALA A 59 7.43 -8.53 -3.54
C ALA A 59 6.78 -7.35 -4.30
N GLU A 60 5.51 -7.03 -4.02
CA GLU A 60 4.86 -5.81 -4.54
C GLU A 60 5.46 -4.57 -3.91
N THR A 61 5.65 -4.55 -2.58
CA THR A 61 6.33 -3.43 -1.90
C THR A 61 7.69 -3.15 -2.51
N GLN A 62 8.51 -4.18 -2.70
CA GLN A 62 9.83 -4.04 -3.31
C GLN A 62 9.76 -3.50 -4.74
N PHE A 63 8.79 -3.97 -5.52
CA PHE A 63 8.57 -3.45 -6.87
C PHE A 63 8.18 -1.98 -6.87
N LEU A 64 7.24 -1.55 -6.02
CA LEU A 64 6.83 -0.16 -5.95
C LEU A 64 7.95 0.77 -5.45
N LEU A 65 8.77 0.31 -4.51
CA LEU A 65 9.96 1.07 -4.07
C LEU A 65 10.95 1.25 -5.23
N ALA A 66 11.21 0.19 -6.00
CA ALA A 66 12.05 0.28 -7.21
C ALA A 66 11.44 1.21 -8.28
N GLN A 67 10.11 1.23 -8.43
CA GLN A 67 9.44 2.23 -9.28
C GLN A 67 9.64 3.65 -8.75
N ALA A 68 9.57 3.86 -7.44
CA ALA A 68 9.77 5.17 -6.83
C ALA A 68 11.20 5.71 -6.97
N ASP A 69 12.20 4.82 -6.99
CA ASP A 69 13.60 5.19 -7.25
C ASP A 69 13.82 5.67 -8.69
N GLN A 70 13.12 5.05 -9.65
CA GLN A 70 13.24 5.39 -11.07
C GLN A 70 12.38 6.59 -11.47
N ASN A 71 11.40 6.97 -10.65
CA ASN A 71 10.40 7.98 -10.97
C ASN A 71 10.32 9.07 -9.88
N PRO A 72 11.04 10.20 -10.03
CA PRO A 72 11.11 11.24 -8.99
C PRO A 72 9.76 11.83 -8.54
N ALA A 73 8.76 11.79 -9.43
CA ALA A 73 7.39 12.25 -9.15
C ALA A 73 6.63 11.34 -8.15
N VAL A 74 7.10 10.12 -7.92
CA VAL A 74 6.57 9.24 -6.86
C VAL A 74 7.16 9.72 -5.54
N LEU A 75 6.34 10.42 -4.76
CA LEU A 75 6.78 11.07 -3.53
C LEU A 75 6.72 10.15 -2.32
N GLY A 76 5.91 9.10 -2.38
CA GLY A 76 5.80 8.09 -1.34
C GLY A 76 5.25 6.77 -1.89
N VAL A 77 5.46 5.71 -1.11
CA VAL A 77 4.94 4.37 -1.36
C VAL A 77 4.18 3.91 -0.13
N VAL A 78 2.98 3.39 -0.35
CA VAL A 78 2.22 2.61 0.64
C VAL A 78 2.35 1.14 0.24
N GLY A 79 3.13 0.39 0.99
CA GLY A 79 3.44 -1.01 0.72
C GLY A 79 2.48 -1.99 1.38
N TRP A 80 2.88 -3.25 1.36
CA TRP A 80 2.28 -4.38 2.05
C TRP A 80 3.37 -5.19 2.80
N VAL A 81 3.00 -5.76 3.93
CA VAL A 81 3.79 -6.74 4.68
C VAL A 81 2.83 -7.75 5.31
N ASP A 82 3.29 -8.99 5.53
CA ASP A 82 2.51 -9.94 6.33
C ASP A 82 2.59 -9.55 7.80
N MET A 83 1.52 -8.94 8.32
CA MET A 83 1.47 -8.46 9.71
C MET A 83 1.29 -9.58 10.74
N LEU A 84 1.00 -10.82 10.32
CA LEU A 84 0.92 -11.98 11.20
C LEU A 84 2.23 -12.78 11.25
N ALA A 85 3.19 -12.47 10.39
CA ALA A 85 4.49 -13.12 10.42
C ALA A 85 5.19 -12.86 11.76
N ALA A 86 5.81 -13.89 12.33
CA ALA A 86 6.51 -13.77 13.63
C ALA A 86 7.64 -12.73 13.59
N ASP A 87 8.21 -12.49 12.41
CA ASP A 87 9.26 -11.51 12.13
C ASP A 87 8.72 -10.19 11.52
N ALA A 88 7.41 -9.96 11.51
CA ALA A 88 6.80 -8.76 10.93
C ALA A 88 7.45 -7.44 11.42
N PRO A 89 7.75 -7.22 12.72
CA PRO A 89 8.45 -6.02 13.17
C PRO A 89 9.78 -5.79 12.46
N ALA A 90 10.64 -6.82 12.38
CA ALA A 90 11.94 -6.72 11.74
C ALA A 90 11.82 -6.47 10.22
N ARG A 91 10.81 -7.04 9.57
CA ARG A 91 10.52 -6.76 8.16
C ARG A 91 10.07 -5.32 7.95
N ILE A 92 9.21 -4.79 8.82
CA ILE A 92 8.73 -3.41 8.79
C ILE A 92 9.90 -2.44 8.97
N GLU A 93 10.76 -2.65 9.96
CA GLU A 93 11.96 -1.85 10.19
C GLU A 93 12.88 -1.84 8.96
N LYS A 94 13.10 -3.01 8.35
CA LYS A 94 13.90 -3.13 7.12
C LYS A 94 13.28 -2.35 5.96
N LEU A 95 11.96 -2.46 5.76
CA LEU A 95 11.24 -1.73 4.70
C LEU A 95 11.26 -0.21 4.98
N ALA A 96 11.10 0.21 6.23
CA ALA A 96 11.12 1.61 6.66
C ALA A 96 12.47 2.29 6.42
N GLY A 97 13.55 1.52 6.31
CA GLY A 97 14.86 2.02 5.87
C GLY A 97 14.85 2.64 4.46
N HIS A 98 13.82 2.37 3.65
CA HIS A 98 13.66 3.01 2.34
C HIS A 98 12.98 4.38 2.45
N PRO A 99 13.60 5.48 2.00
CA PRO A 99 13.10 6.84 2.24
C PRO A 99 11.76 7.14 1.57
N ARG A 100 11.39 6.38 0.54
CA ARG A 100 10.08 6.50 -0.13
C ARG A 100 8.97 5.70 0.54
N LEU A 101 9.24 4.78 1.46
CA LEU A 101 8.15 4.11 2.18
C LEU A 101 7.51 5.10 3.15
N LYS A 102 6.18 5.21 3.09
CA LYS A 102 5.39 6.12 3.93
C LYS A 102 4.28 5.44 4.70
N GLY A 103 3.88 4.25 4.28
CA GLY A 103 2.86 3.50 4.99
C GLY A 103 2.77 2.06 4.54
N LEU A 104 1.91 1.31 5.23
CA LEU A 104 1.55 -0.05 4.89
C LEU A 104 0.03 -0.19 4.92
N ARG A 105 -0.48 -1.02 4.00
CA ARG A 105 -1.92 -1.23 3.80
C ARG A 105 -2.24 -2.72 3.77
N PRO A 106 -2.75 -3.32 4.85
CA PRO A 106 -3.35 -4.64 4.76
C PRO A 106 -4.63 -4.58 3.90
N MET A 107 -4.88 -5.62 3.11
CA MET A 107 -6.08 -5.71 2.27
C MET A 107 -7.27 -6.25 3.07
N LEU A 108 -7.65 -5.54 4.14
CA LEU A 108 -8.69 -5.97 5.08
C LEU A 108 -10.02 -6.25 4.40
N GLN A 109 -10.35 -5.56 3.31
CA GLN A 109 -11.58 -5.77 2.54
C GLN A 109 -11.74 -7.21 2.03
N ASP A 110 -10.64 -7.95 1.84
CA ASP A 110 -10.65 -9.32 1.31
C ASP A 110 -10.38 -10.38 2.38
N ILE A 111 -10.17 -9.97 3.64
CA ILE A 111 -10.03 -10.88 4.78
C ILE A 111 -11.43 -11.21 5.32
N ALA A 112 -11.71 -12.50 5.51
CA ALA A 112 -13.04 -12.96 5.93
C ALA A 112 -13.40 -12.53 7.36
N ASP A 113 -12.41 -12.45 8.25
CA ASP A 113 -12.58 -11.99 9.63
C ASP A 113 -12.57 -10.46 9.69
N ALA A 114 -13.71 -9.86 10.02
CA ALA A 114 -13.87 -8.41 10.14
C ALA A 114 -13.05 -7.82 11.30
N GLU A 115 -12.75 -8.62 12.33
CA GLU A 115 -11.97 -8.21 13.49
C GLU A 115 -10.48 -8.46 13.33
N TRP A 116 -10.04 -8.96 12.17
CA TRP A 116 -8.69 -9.45 11.96
C TRP A 116 -7.60 -8.48 12.43
N ILE A 117 -7.80 -7.17 12.22
CA ILE A 117 -6.85 -6.11 12.57
C ILE A 117 -6.70 -5.89 14.09
N LEU A 118 -7.68 -6.32 14.90
CA LEU A 118 -7.67 -6.16 16.35
C LEU A 118 -7.02 -7.34 17.08
N GLN A 119 -6.66 -8.41 16.35
CA GLN A 119 -6.04 -9.60 16.91
C GLN A 119 -4.70 -9.25 17.59
N PRO A 120 -4.40 -9.84 18.76
CA PRO A 120 -3.14 -9.59 19.47
C PRO A 120 -1.88 -9.87 18.63
N ALA A 121 -1.96 -10.82 17.70
CA ALA A 121 -0.87 -11.18 16.80
C ALA A 121 -0.46 -10.05 15.83
N VAL A 122 -1.35 -9.10 15.53
CA VAL A 122 -1.08 -7.96 14.64
C VAL A 122 -0.45 -6.78 15.39
N ALA A 123 -0.63 -6.73 16.72
CA ALA A 123 -0.16 -5.62 17.54
C ALA A 123 1.35 -5.32 17.44
N PRO A 124 2.26 -6.33 17.37
CA PRO A 124 3.68 -6.06 17.17
C PRO A 124 3.98 -5.33 15.86
N ALA A 125 3.31 -5.69 14.77
CA ALA A 125 3.47 -5.03 13.47
C ALA A 125 3.00 -3.56 13.52
N LEU A 126 1.83 -3.30 14.12
CA LEU A 126 1.31 -1.95 14.28
C LEU A 126 2.23 -1.05 15.13
N ARG A 127 2.82 -1.61 16.19
CA ARG A 127 3.82 -0.89 17.01
C ARG A 127 5.06 -0.57 16.20
N ALA A 128 5.61 -1.54 15.47
CA ALA A 128 6.76 -1.33 14.61
C ALA A 128 6.50 -0.25 13.54
N MET A 129 5.30 -0.22 12.96
CA MET A 129 4.88 0.87 12.05
C MET A 129 4.92 2.23 12.73
N ALA A 130 4.32 2.35 13.92
CA ALA A 130 4.30 3.59 14.68
C ALA A 130 5.72 4.06 15.07
N ASP A 131 6.56 3.14 15.56
CA ASP A 131 7.96 3.41 15.93
C ASP A 131 8.79 3.87 14.71
N CYS A 132 8.48 3.36 13.52
CA CYS A 132 9.10 3.78 12.26
C CYS A 132 8.46 5.03 11.63
N GLY A 133 7.41 5.61 12.23
CA GLY A 133 6.69 6.76 11.68
C GLY A 133 5.92 6.46 10.37
N LEU A 134 5.52 5.20 10.16
CA LEU A 134 4.73 4.77 9.01
C LEU A 134 3.24 4.99 9.23
N VAL A 135 2.54 5.42 8.17
CA VAL A 135 1.08 5.54 8.14
C VAL A 135 0.43 4.18 7.94
N PHE A 136 -0.72 3.99 8.58
CA PHE A 136 -1.63 2.88 8.30
C PHE A 136 -2.72 3.32 7.31
N ASP A 137 -2.77 2.66 6.15
CA ASP A 137 -3.84 2.87 5.17
C ASP A 137 -4.96 1.85 5.39
N ALA A 138 -6.17 2.32 5.68
CA ALA A 138 -7.31 1.46 5.96
C ALA A 138 -8.14 1.18 4.70
N LEU A 139 -7.84 0.09 3.97
CA LEU A 139 -8.70 -0.39 2.88
C LEU A 139 -9.76 -1.34 3.43
N VAL A 140 -11.00 -0.85 3.56
CA VAL A 140 -12.04 -1.54 4.34
C VAL A 140 -13.42 -1.55 3.69
N LYS A 141 -14.27 -2.48 4.13
CA LYS A 141 -15.72 -2.49 3.92
C LYS A 141 -16.41 -1.89 5.15
N SER A 142 -17.70 -1.57 5.04
CA SER A 142 -18.49 -0.96 6.13
C SER A 142 -18.44 -1.75 7.44
N ALA A 143 -18.38 -3.08 7.37
CA ALA A 143 -18.28 -3.95 8.54
C ALA A 143 -16.99 -3.73 9.36
N HIS A 144 -15.91 -3.22 8.77
CA HIS A 144 -14.65 -3.00 9.48
C HIS A 144 -14.59 -1.65 10.20
N LEU A 145 -15.49 -0.71 9.91
CA LEU A 145 -15.42 0.65 10.44
C LEU A 145 -15.41 0.72 11.98
N PRO A 146 -16.22 -0.05 12.73
CA PRO A 146 -16.15 -0.08 14.19
C PRO A 146 -14.78 -0.59 14.71
N HIS A 147 -14.16 -1.51 13.99
CA HIS A 147 -12.86 -2.08 14.35
C HIS A 147 -11.72 -1.10 14.04
N ILE A 148 -11.79 -0.35 12.93
CA ILE A 148 -10.86 0.73 12.64
C ILE A 148 -10.97 1.86 13.67
N LEU A 149 -12.18 2.21 14.12
CA LEU A 149 -12.37 3.17 15.20
C LEU A 149 -11.70 2.69 16.50
N THR A 150 -11.86 1.41 16.82
CA THR A 150 -11.21 0.80 18.00
C THR A 150 -9.68 0.84 17.87
N LEU A 151 -9.15 0.55 16.67
CA LEU A 151 -7.72 0.60 16.38
C LEU A 151 -7.16 2.03 16.53
N ALA A 152 -7.84 3.02 15.96
CA ALA A 152 -7.47 4.44 16.03
C ALA A 152 -7.54 5.01 17.46
N GLY A 153 -8.27 4.38 18.38
CA GLY A 153 -8.23 4.73 19.80
C GLY A 153 -7.03 4.16 20.57
N ARG A 154 -6.27 3.22 19.98
CA ARG A 154 -5.12 2.55 20.60
C ARG A 154 -3.76 3.13 20.18
N HIS A 155 -3.72 3.87 19.08
CA HIS A 155 -2.51 4.40 18.41
C HIS A 155 -2.73 5.87 18.05
#